data_AF-A0A503X7D7-F1
#
_entry.id   AF-A0A503X7D7-F1
#
_cell.length_a   1.000
_cell.length_b   1.000
_cell.length_c   1.000
_cell.angle_alpha   90.00
_cell.angle_beta   90.00
_cell.angle_gamma   90.00
#
_symmetry.space_group_name_H-M   'P 1'
#
loop_
_entity.id
_entity.type
_entity.pdbx_description
1 polymer ?
#
loop_
_entity_poly.entity_id
_entity_poly.type
_entity_poly.pdbx_seq_one_letter_code
_entity_poly.pdbx_strand_id
1 'polypeptide(L)'
;MKCLVINLDRSPDRLAHMRGEFDRIGVAFERVVAVDGYSHPELEQQPQHPIYGRRQLSSSEIACLHSHRACWSILVQNDARYGAIFEDDVVFSANAGRLLADSAWIPAGADIVKLETFFRKTMIHRMRTSAGHGFSLFRLCRFHPGTGGYIISRQTARDLLEATEKINVTADDLVFNPAFSSLPGKTIYQLVPALCAQGQFLSSMAAGLPSLLDSERETKWAASGLAEKRRRATAERFRTEIGRIVEWVVDFCKLRRRTIIPLDSPGPRDQ
;
A
#
# COMPACT_ATOMS: atom_id res chain seq x y z
N MET A 1 9.05 -3.27 -16.60
CA MET A 1 8.65 -4.41 -15.72
C MET A 1 7.17 -4.73 -15.96
N LYS A 2 6.63 -5.90 -15.54
CA LYS A 2 5.19 -6.19 -15.71
C LYS A 2 4.35 -5.35 -14.74
N CYS A 3 3.29 -4.72 -15.22
CA CYS A 3 2.32 -3.99 -14.41
C CYS A 3 0.99 -4.77 -14.37
N LEU A 4 0.49 -5.04 -13.16
CA LEU A 4 -0.74 -5.77 -12.91
C LEU A 4 -1.75 -4.84 -12.22
N VAL A 5 -3.01 -4.85 -12.67
CA VAL A 5 -4.10 -4.08 -12.06
C VAL A 5 -5.17 -5.02 -11.54
N ILE A 6 -5.42 -4.99 -10.23
CA ILE A 6 -6.49 -5.72 -9.57
C ILE A 6 -7.78 -4.94 -9.76
N ASN A 7 -8.79 -5.57 -10.36
CA ASN A 7 -10.08 -4.94 -10.59
C ASN A 7 -11.23 -5.97 -10.54
N LEU A 8 -12.33 -5.61 -9.88
CA LEU A 8 -13.55 -6.42 -9.80
C LEU A 8 -14.31 -6.42 -11.13
N ASP A 9 -14.91 -7.55 -11.52
CA ASP A 9 -15.75 -7.62 -12.73
C ASP A 9 -16.98 -6.71 -12.68
N ARG A 10 -17.56 -6.53 -11.49
CA ARG A 10 -18.68 -5.60 -11.30
C ARG A 10 -18.30 -4.11 -11.33
N SER A 11 -17.01 -3.78 -11.47
CA SER A 11 -16.50 -2.40 -11.43
C SER A 11 -15.88 -1.96 -12.77
N PRO A 12 -16.65 -1.97 -13.88
CA PRO A 12 -16.13 -1.59 -15.20
C PRO A 12 -15.68 -0.13 -15.26
N ASP A 13 -16.31 0.78 -14.51
CA ASP A 13 -15.93 2.20 -14.47
C ASP A 13 -14.54 2.41 -13.84
N ARG A 14 -14.21 1.65 -12.80
CA ARG A 14 -12.87 1.67 -12.17
C ARG A 14 -11.81 1.11 -13.11
N LEU A 15 -12.15 0.10 -13.92
CA LEU A 15 -11.25 -0.38 -14.97
C LEU A 15 -11.04 0.67 -16.07
N ALA A 16 -12.10 1.37 -16.47
CA ALA A 16 -12.00 2.46 -17.45
C ALA A 16 -11.13 3.61 -16.93
N HIS A 17 -11.28 3.97 -15.64
CA HIS A 17 -10.40 4.90 -14.94
C HIS A 17 -8.93 4.46 -15.02
N MET A 18 -8.63 3.21 -14.65
CA MET A 18 -7.25 2.71 -14.71
C MET A 18 -6.70 2.69 -16.14
N ARG A 19 -7.52 2.37 -17.15
CA ARG A 19 -7.11 2.49 -18.57
C ARG A 19 -6.68 3.92 -18.90
N GLY A 20 -7.50 4.92 -18.57
CA GLY A 20 -7.15 6.32 -18.78
C GLY A 20 -5.86 6.73 -18.06
N GLU A 21 -5.67 6.27 -16.82
CA GLU A 21 -4.46 6.55 -16.05
C GLU A 21 -3.19 5.91 -16.63
N PHE A 22 -3.27 4.66 -17.07
CA PHE A 22 -2.14 3.96 -17.71
C PHE A 22 -1.83 4.49 -19.12
N ASP A 23 -2.85 4.84 -19.90
CA ASP A 23 -2.70 5.49 -21.20
C ASP A 23 -2.01 6.86 -21.05
N ARG A 24 -2.43 7.66 -20.07
CA ARG A 24 -1.85 8.97 -19.76
C ARG A 24 -0.36 8.90 -19.43
N ILE A 25 0.08 7.84 -18.76
CA ILE A 25 1.50 7.66 -18.41
C ILE A 25 2.28 6.82 -19.45
N GLY A 26 1.62 6.34 -20.50
CA GLY A 26 2.24 5.59 -21.60
C GLY A 26 2.76 4.21 -21.20
N VAL A 27 2.07 3.50 -20.30
CA VAL A 27 2.47 2.16 -19.82
C VAL A 27 1.34 1.18 -20.02
N ALA A 28 1.64 -0.01 -20.56
CA ALA A 28 0.68 -1.09 -20.64
C ALA A 28 0.55 -1.82 -19.30
N PHE A 29 -0.66 -2.33 -19.01
CA PHE A 29 -0.91 -3.18 -17.86
C PHE A 29 -1.72 -4.42 -18.25
N GLU A 30 -1.64 -5.44 -17.41
CA GLU A 30 -2.47 -6.63 -17.47
C GLU A 30 -3.50 -6.58 -16.34
N ARG A 31 -4.79 -6.75 -16.69
CA ARG A 31 -5.86 -6.82 -15.70
C ARG A 31 -5.84 -8.18 -15.02
N VAL A 32 -5.87 -8.17 -13.70
CA VAL A 32 -6.11 -9.34 -12.86
C VAL A 32 -7.51 -9.21 -12.28
N VAL A 33 -8.38 -10.18 -12.58
CA VAL A 33 -9.74 -10.22 -12.05
C VAL A 33 -9.67 -10.39 -10.54
N ALA A 34 -10.20 -9.41 -9.81
CA ALA A 34 -10.23 -9.43 -8.35
C ALA A 34 -11.28 -10.42 -7.85
N VAL A 35 -10.98 -11.07 -6.73
CA VAL A 35 -11.96 -11.87 -5.99
C VAL A 35 -12.98 -10.92 -5.37
N ASP A 36 -14.25 -11.24 -5.56
CA ASP A 36 -15.36 -10.45 -5.04
C ASP A 36 -15.83 -10.99 -3.68
N GLY A 37 -15.51 -10.27 -2.60
CA GLY A 37 -15.91 -10.66 -1.24
C GLY A 37 -17.42 -10.67 -0.98
N TYR A 38 -18.22 -9.90 -1.72
CA TYR A 38 -19.69 -9.93 -1.55
C TYR A 38 -20.30 -11.20 -2.12
N SER A 39 -19.71 -11.73 -3.19
CA SER A 39 -20.13 -13.00 -3.79
C SER A 39 -19.61 -14.22 -3.03
N HIS A 40 -18.68 -14.02 -2.08
CA HIS A 40 -18.00 -15.08 -1.34
C HIS A 40 -18.01 -14.81 0.18
N PRO A 41 -19.20 -14.74 0.84
CA PRO A 41 -19.29 -14.51 2.27
C PRO A 41 -18.63 -15.61 3.12
N GLU A 42 -18.51 -16.83 2.57
CA GLU A 42 -17.83 -17.97 3.21
C GLU A 42 -16.34 -17.71 3.46
N LEU A 43 -15.72 -16.74 2.79
CA LEU A 43 -14.33 -16.35 3.03
C LEU A 43 -14.07 -15.98 4.50
N GLU A 44 -15.07 -15.43 5.21
CA GLU A 44 -14.94 -15.07 6.63
C GLU A 44 -14.66 -16.27 7.55
N GLN A 45 -14.97 -17.49 7.09
CA GLN A 45 -14.76 -18.74 7.82
C GLN A 45 -13.33 -19.26 7.67
N GLN A 46 -12.53 -18.72 6.75
CA GLN A 46 -11.16 -19.14 6.56
C GLN A 46 -10.29 -18.79 7.78
N PRO A 47 -9.25 -19.58 8.10
CA PRO A 47 -8.37 -19.29 9.23
C PRO A 47 -7.73 -17.91 9.09
N GLN A 48 -7.75 -17.15 10.19
CA GLN A 48 -7.19 -15.79 10.26
C GLN A 48 -6.05 -15.79 11.26
N HIS A 49 -4.98 -15.02 10.99
CA HIS A 49 -3.84 -15.01 11.89
C HIS A 49 -4.18 -14.32 13.24
N PRO A 50 -4.07 -15.03 14.38
CA PRO A 50 -4.62 -14.57 15.66
C PRO A 50 -3.94 -13.32 16.22
N ILE A 51 -2.66 -13.09 15.91
CA ILE A 51 -1.90 -11.92 16.41
C ILE A 51 -2.29 -10.62 15.70
N TYR A 52 -2.80 -10.69 14.46
CA TYR A 52 -3.04 -9.51 13.62
C TYR A 52 -4.53 -9.25 13.38
N GLY A 53 -5.39 -10.21 13.68
CA GLY A 53 -6.83 -10.02 13.80
C GLY A 53 -7.21 -9.30 15.10
N ARG A 54 -6.88 -8.00 15.24
CA ARG A 54 -7.48 -7.15 16.31
C ARG A 54 -9.01 -7.19 16.27
N ARG A 55 -9.54 -7.50 15.09
CA ARG A 55 -10.91 -7.87 14.79
C ARG A 55 -10.90 -8.97 13.74
N GLN A 56 -12.05 -9.62 13.57
CA GLN A 56 -12.27 -10.51 12.44
C GLN A 56 -12.23 -9.71 11.13
N LEU A 57 -11.55 -10.25 10.12
CA LEU A 57 -11.54 -9.72 8.75
C LEU A 57 -12.89 -9.95 8.08
N SER A 58 -13.31 -9.02 7.22
CA SER A 58 -14.47 -9.22 6.37
C SER A 58 -14.13 -10.08 5.15
N SER A 59 -15.16 -10.61 4.47
CA SER A 59 -14.97 -11.33 3.21
C SER A 59 -14.26 -10.48 2.16
N SER A 60 -14.55 -9.18 2.08
CA SER A 60 -13.88 -8.28 1.12
C SER A 60 -12.41 -8.04 1.44
N GLU A 61 -12.01 -8.03 2.71
CA GLU A 61 -10.58 -7.93 3.08
C GLU A 61 -9.81 -9.21 2.78
N ILE A 62 -10.43 -10.37 2.99
CA ILE A 62 -9.85 -11.67 2.64
C ILE A 62 -9.76 -11.79 1.11
N ALA A 63 -10.81 -11.38 0.39
CA ALA A 63 -10.83 -11.34 -1.07
C ALA A 63 -9.76 -10.41 -1.65
N CYS A 64 -9.50 -9.27 -1.01
CA CYS A 64 -8.41 -8.36 -1.37
C CYS A 64 -7.04 -9.08 -1.27
N LEU A 65 -6.77 -9.80 -0.17
CA LEU A 65 -5.55 -10.61 -0.05
C LEU A 65 -5.45 -11.67 -1.15
N HIS A 66 -6.53 -12.41 -1.42
CA HIS A 66 -6.56 -13.42 -2.49
C HIS A 66 -6.28 -12.82 -3.88
N SER A 67 -6.77 -11.61 -4.13
CA SER A 67 -6.50 -10.87 -5.37
C SER A 67 -5.02 -10.50 -5.51
N HIS A 68 -4.36 -10.08 -4.41
CA HIS A 68 -2.91 -9.87 -4.42
C HIS A 68 -2.13 -11.18 -4.59
N ARG A 69 -2.58 -12.28 -3.96
CA ARG A 69 -2.00 -13.62 -4.17
C ARG A 69 -2.04 -14.02 -5.64
N ALA A 70 -3.14 -13.77 -6.35
CA ALA A 70 -3.23 -14.02 -7.79
C ALA A 70 -2.14 -13.25 -8.57
N CYS A 71 -1.93 -11.96 -8.27
CA CYS A 71 -0.83 -11.19 -8.85
C CYS A 71 0.55 -11.79 -8.55
N TRP A 72 0.79 -12.24 -7.31
CA TRP A 72 2.05 -12.88 -6.92
C TRP A 72 2.27 -14.19 -7.67
N SER A 73 1.22 -15.00 -7.85
CA SER A 73 1.29 -16.24 -8.63
C SER A 73 1.67 -15.98 -10.08
N ILE A 74 1.06 -14.96 -10.71
CA ILE A 74 1.41 -14.53 -12.07
C ILE A 74 2.89 -14.11 -12.14
N LEU A 75 3.37 -13.35 -11.16
CA LEU A 75 4.76 -12.90 -11.13
C LEU A 75 5.75 -14.07 -10.93
N VAL A 76 5.44 -15.03 -10.06
CA VAL A 76 6.30 -16.20 -9.79
C VAL A 76 6.44 -17.11 -11.01
N GLN A 77 5.40 -17.20 -11.83
CA GLN A 77 5.41 -17.95 -13.10
C GLN A 77 6.13 -17.20 -14.24
N ASN A 78 6.47 -15.92 -14.04
CA ASN A 78 7.15 -15.09 -15.03
C ASN A 78 8.65 -14.95 -14.74
N ASP A 79 9.48 -14.74 -15.77
CA ASP A 79 10.93 -14.55 -15.60
C ASP A 79 11.36 -13.13 -15.23
N ALA A 80 10.40 -12.18 -15.11
CA ALA A 80 10.68 -10.85 -14.60
C ALA A 80 11.12 -10.89 -13.13
N ARG A 81 12.21 -10.17 -12.84
CA ARG A 81 12.73 -10.02 -11.48
C ARG A 81 11.76 -9.29 -10.54
N TYR A 82 11.01 -8.34 -11.09
CA TYR A 82 10.08 -7.47 -10.37
C TYR A 82 8.75 -7.36 -11.11
N GLY A 83 7.66 -7.23 -10.35
CA GLY A 83 6.33 -6.87 -10.85
C GLY A 83 5.77 -5.69 -10.08
N ALA A 84 5.08 -4.79 -10.78
CA ALA A 84 4.32 -3.69 -10.19
C ALA A 84 2.85 -4.10 -10.08
N ILE A 85 2.24 -3.93 -8.92
CA ILE A 85 0.86 -4.30 -8.61
C ILE A 85 0.11 -3.05 -8.17
N PHE A 86 -1.08 -2.84 -8.74
CA PHE A 86 -1.94 -1.70 -8.46
C PHE A 86 -3.39 -2.14 -8.19
N GLU A 87 -4.07 -1.41 -7.32
CA GLU A 87 -5.54 -1.44 -7.18
C GLU A 87 -6.18 -0.47 -8.19
N ASP A 88 -7.48 -0.62 -8.41
CA ASP A 88 -8.25 0.08 -9.45
C ASP A 88 -8.84 1.44 -9.03
N ASP A 89 -8.43 1.96 -7.88
CA ASP A 89 -8.71 3.34 -7.45
C ASP A 89 -7.48 4.24 -7.42
N VAL A 90 -6.42 3.86 -8.12
CA VAL A 90 -5.16 4.60 -8.09
C VAL A 90 -5.16 5.77 -9.08
N VAL A 91 -4.54 6.87 -8.67
CA VAL A 91 -4.15 8.00 -9.52
C VAL A 91 -2.62 8.15 -9.50
N PHE A 92 -2.00 8.27 -10.67
CA PHE A 92 -0.56 8.38 -10.86
C PHE A 92 -0.07 9.82 -10.90
N SER A 93 1.15 10.03 -10.43
CA SER A 93 1.94 11.21 -10.77
C SER A 93 2.20 11.29 -12.28
N ALA A 94 2.38 12.50 -12.81
CA ALA A 94 2.64 12.71 -14.25
C ALA A 94 3.89 11.98 -14.77
N ASN A 95 4.87 11.73 -13.89
CA ASN A 95 6.12 11.06 -14.26
C ASN A 95 6.13 9.55 -13.95
N ALA A 96 5.00 8.95 -13.58
CA ALA A 96 4.94 7.55 -13.17
C ALA A 96 5.46 6.58 -14.25
N GLY A 97 5.11 6.85 -15.51
CA GLY A 97 5.51 6.00 -16.64
C GLY A 97 7.03 5.83 -16.76
N ARG A 98 7.81 6.86 -16.39
CA ARG A 98 9.28 6.82 -16.45
C ARG A 98 9.87 5.78 -15.51
N LEU A 99 9.26 5.57 -14.33
CA LEU A 99 9.71 4.55 -13.38
C LEU A 99 9.10 3.18 -13.64
N LEU A 100 7.92 3.09 -14.24
CA LEU A 100 7.26 1.80 -14.49
C LEU A 100 7.76 1.10 -15.76
N ALA A 101 8.31 1.85 -16.72
CA ALA A 101 8.91 1.31 -17.93
C ALA A 101 10.07 0.34 -17.65
N ASP A 102 10.91 0.63 -16.65
CA ASP A 102 12.13 -0.14 -16.35
C ASP A 102 12.30 -0.36 -14.83
N SER A 103 12.88 -1.49 -14.45
CA SER A 103 13.25 -1.84 -13.08
C SER A 103 14.71 -1.54 -12.72
N ALA A 104 15.54 -1.04 -13.64
CA ALA A 104 16.97 -0.81 -13.39
C ALA A 104 17.28 0.18 -12.26
N TRP A 105 16.36 1.09 -11.95
CA TRP A 105 16.48 2.03 -10.83
C TRP A 105 16.25 1.38 -9.46
N ILE A 106 15.69 0.16 -9.42
CA ILE A 106 15.39 -0.56 -8.18
C ILE A 106 16.69 -1.15 -7.61
N PRO A 107 17.04 -0.87 -6.34
CA PRO A 107 18.23 -1.45 -5.72
C PRO A 107 18.19 -2.97 -5.75
N ALA A 108 19.31 -3.62 -6.05
CA ALA A 108 19.37 -5.08 -6.23
C ALA A 108 18.88 -5.90 -5.02
N GLY A 109 18.96 -5.35 -3.81
CA GLY A 109 18.46 -5.97 -2.58
C GLY A 109 17.05 -5.53 -2.17
N ALA A 110 16.34 -4.76 -2.98
CA ALA A 110 14.98 -4.36 -2.67
C ALA A 110 14.02 -5.54 -2.84
N ASP A 111 13.28 -5.85 -1.78
CA ASP A 111 12.23 -6.86 -1.80
C ASP A 111 10.90 -6.25 -2.21
N ILE A 112 10.59 -5.07 -1.66
CA ILE A 112 9.38 -4.31 -1.93
C ILE A 112 9.73 -2.83 -2.07
N VAL A 113 9.15 -2.16 -3.06
CA VAL A 113 9.14 -0.71 -3.17
C VAL A 113 7.71 -0.23 -3.11
N LYS A 114 7.35 0.46 -2.02
CA LYS A 114 6.05 1.11 -1.89
C LYS A 114 6.00 2.32 -2.82
N LEU A 115 5.03 2.32 -3.72
CA LEU A 115 4.82 3.38 -4.71
C LEU A 115 3.75 4.38 -4.26
N GLU A 116 2.76 3.92 -3.50
CA GLU A 116 1.69 4.79 -3.04
C GLU A 116 2.07 5.67 -1.84
N THR A 117 1.24 6.68 -1.61
CA THR A 117 1.07 7.33 -0.30
C THR A 117 -0.35 7.16 0.21
N PHE A 118 -0.48 6.84 1.49
CA PHE A 118 -1.76 6.81 2.23
C PHE A 118 -1.94 8.07 3.10
N PHE A 119 -1.13 9.09 2.81
CA PHE A 119 -1.05 10.36 3.53
C PHE A 119 -0.94 10.23 5.06
N ARG A 120 -0.20 9.21 5.51
CA ARG A 120 0.10 8.96 6.92
C ARG A 120 1.58 9.09 7.18
N LYS A 121 1.92 9.70 8.32
CA LYS A 121 3.31 9.83 8.76
C LYS A 121 3.92 8.43 8.96
N THR A 122 5.13 8.23 8.47
CA THR A 122 5.91 7.02 8.72
C THR A 122 7.38 7.34 8.97
N MET A 123 8.13 6.36 9.47
CA MET A 123 9.56 6.50 9.76
C MET A 123 10.38 5.80 8.69
N ILE A 124 11.33 6.54 8.14
CA ILE A 124 12.26 6.03 7.13
C ILE A 124 13.71 6.28 7.54
N HIS A 125 14.63 5.54 6.95
CA HIS A 125 16.05 5.80 7.07
C HIS A 125 16.40 7.09 6.32
N ARG A 126 17.37 7.89 6.82
CA ARG A 126 17.76 9.16 6.17
C ARG A 126 18.58 8.99 4.90
N MET A 127 19.28 7.86 4.79
CA MET A 127 20.06 7.57 3.58
C MET A 127 19.13 7.41 2.39
N ARG A 128 19.35 8.28 1.42
CA ARG A 128 18.64 8.37 0.15
C ARG A 128 19.36 7.54 -0.89
N THR A 129 18.60 6.76 -1.66
CA THR A 129 19.07 6.20 -2.94
C THR A 129 18.30 6.90 -4.07
N SER A 130 18.98 7.36 -5.11
CA SER A 130 18.29 8.00 -6.25
C SER A 130 17.53 6.93 -7.05
N ALA A 131 16.27 7.20 -7.38
CA ALA A 131 15.49 6.42 -8.34
C ALA A 131 15.45 7.09 -9.73
N GLY A 132 16.04 8.28 -9.87
CA GLY A 132 15.96 9.09 -11.10
C GLY A 132 14.66 9.90 -11.21
N HIS A 133 14.60 10.80 -12.18
CA HIS A 133 13.40 11.60 -12.52
C HIS A 133 12.77 12.37 -11.34
N GLY A 134 13.59 12.81 -10.38
CA GLY A 134 13.12 13.51 -9.18
C GLY A 134 12.65 12.60 -8.05
N PHE A 135 12.68 11.27 -8.23
CA PHE A 135 12.30 10.28 -7.23
C PHE A 135 13.50 9.74 -6.46
N SER A 136 13.23 9.35 -5.22
CA SER A 136 14.21 8.85 -4.27
C SER A 136 13.63 7.72 -3.45
N LEU A 137 14.48 6.76 -3.09
CA LEU A 137 14.14 5.65 -2.23
C LEU A 137 14.73 5.85 -0.84
N PHE A 138 13.90 5.54 0.15
CA PHE A 138 14.29 5.54 1.55
C PHE A 138 13.84 4.23 2.20
N ARG A 139 14.71 3.60 2.98
CA ARG A 139 14.37 2.33 3.64
C ARG A 139 13.26 2.56 4.66
N LEU A 140 12.15 1.86 4.53
CA LEU A 140 11.01 1.94 5.43
C LEU A 140 11.37 1.29 6.77
N CYS A 141 11.28 2.05 7.86
CA CYS A 141 11.67 1.59 9.21
C CYS A 141 10.45 1.24 10.09
N ARG A 142 9.26 1.70 9.73
CA ARG A 142 7.99 1.40 10.41
C ARG A 142 6.88 1.20 9.39
N PHE A 143 5.82 0.53 9.82
CA PHE A 143 4.62 0.29 9.02
C PHE A 143 4.10 1.56 8.33
N HIS A 144 3.65 1.40 7.08
CA HIS A 144 2.95 2.44 6.32
C HIS A 144 1.78 1.81 5.54
N PRO A 145 0.52 2.11 5.90
CA PRO A 145 -0.67 1.39 5.42
C PRO A 145 -0.98 1.61 3.96
N GLY A 146 -1.83 0.75 3.41
CA GLY A 146 -2.36 0.76 2.04
C GLY A 146 -1.54 -0.08 1.06
N THR A 147 -2.22 -0.63 0.04
CA THR A 147 -1.66 -1.53 -0.99
C THR A 147 -2.02 -1.10 -2.41
N GLY A 148 -2.53 0.12 -2.56
CA GLY A 148 -2.96 0.68 -3.83
C GLY A 148 -1.88 0.63 -4.90
N GLY A 149 -0.59 0.78 -4.55
CA GLY A 149 0.50 0.60 -5.52
C GLY A 149 1.85 0.22 -4.92
N TYR A 150 2.46 -0.84 -5.44
CA TYR A 150 3.81 -1.27 -5.05
C TYR A 150 4.52 -2.14 -6.10
N ILE A 151 5.83 -2.22 -5.98
CA ILE A 151 6.67 -3.17 -6.70
C ILE A 151 7.14 -4.24 -5.74
N ILE A 152 7.15 -5.50 -6.17
CA ILE A 152 7.59 -6.64 -5.39
C ILE A 152 8.56 -7.49 -6.21
N SER A 153 9.60 -8.01 -5.54
CA SER A 153 10.52 -8.97 -6.16
C SER A 153 9.85 -10.32 -6.33
N ARG A 154 10.24 -11.07 -7.37
CA ARG A 154 9.73 -12.43 -7.60
C ARG A 154 9.95 -13.36 -6.40
N GLN A 155 11.10 -13.25 -5.74
CA GLN A 155 11.38 -14.08 -4.56
C GLN A 155 10.45 -13.71 -3.40
N THR A 156 10.26 -12.42 -3.13
CA THR A 156 9.34 -11.97 -2.08
C THR A 156 7.90 -12.38 -2.38
N ALA A 157 7.46 -12.32 -3.65
CA ALA A 157 6.14 -12.80 -4.05
C ALA A 157 5.94 -14.30 -3.77
N ARG A 158 6.97 -15.13 -4.02
CA ARG A 158 6.97 -16.56 -3.66
C ARG A 158 6.88 -16.75 -2.14
N ASP A 159 7.69 -16.03 -1.39
CA ASP A 159 7.73 -16.15 0.07
C ASP A 159 6.37 -15.75 0.70
N LEU A 160 5.72 -14.70 0.16
CA LEU A 160 4.38 -14.27 0.61
C LEU A 160 3.29 -15.29 0.26
N LEU A 161 3.37 -15.94 -0.91
CA LEU A 161 2.44 -17.01 -1.29
C LEU A 161 2.50 -18.18 -0.31
N GLU A 162 3.70 -18.59 0.09
CA GLU A 162 3.92 -19.66 1.07
C GLU A 162 3.41 -19.24 2.46
N ALA A 163 3.79 -18.04 2.91
CA ALA A 163 3.40 -17.53 4.23
C ALA A 163 1.88 -17.35 4.40
N THR A 164 1.14 -17.20 3.31
CA THR A 164 -0.33 -17.00 3.33
C THR A 164 -1.12 -18.16 2.76
N GLU A 165 -0.52 -19.35 2.65
CA GLU A 165 -1.22 -20.54 2.15
C GLU A 165 -2.42 -20.92 3.03
N LYS A 166 -2.28 -20.79 4.35
CA LYS A 166 -3.25 -21.29 5.35
C LYS A 166 -3.84 -20.22 6.26
N ILE A 167 -3.37 -18.98 6.16
CA ILE A 167 -3.75 -17.90 7.08
C ILE A 167 -4.07 -16.63 6.31
N ASN A 168 -5.12 -15.95 6.76
CA ASN A 168 -5.49 -14.63 6.26
C ASN A 168 -5.06 -13.49 7.18
N VAL A 169 -4.67 -12.38 6.57
CA VAL A 169 -4.28 -11.09 7.16
C VAL A 169 -4.64 -10.00 6.14
N THR A 170 -4.79 -8.74 6.54
CA THR A 170 -4.99 -7.68 5.53
C THR A 170 -3.75 -7.56 4.64
N ALA A 171 -3.94 -7.22 3.36
CA ALA A 171 -2.85 -7.14 2.41
C ALA A 171 -1.79 -6.10 2.81
N ASP A 172 -2.18 -4.98 3.41
CA ASP A 172 -1.25 -3.93 3.84
C ASP A 172 -0.45 -4.30 5.09
N ASP A 173 -1.08 -4.92 6.09
CA ASP A 173 -0.38 -5.47 7.26
C ASP A 173 0.58 -6.60 6.88
N LEU A 174 0.37 -7.28 5.75
CA LEU A 174 1.27 -8.30 5.24
C LEU A 174 2.45 -7.70 4.47
N VAL A 175 2.15 -6.83 3.50
CA VAL A 175 3.15 -6.32 2.53
C VAL A 175 4.05 -5.26 3.16
N PHE A 176 3.52 -4.39 4.03
CA PHE A 176 4.27 -3.23 4.56
C PHE A 176 4.56 -3.30 6.05
N ASN A 177 4.41 -4.47 6.67
CA ASN A 177 4.81 -4.68 8.05
C ASN A 177 6.12 -5.49 8.14
N PRO A 178 7.23 -4.85 8.53
CA PRO A 178 8.50 -5.55 8.76
C PRO A 178 8.43 -6.64 9.85
N ALA A 179 7.36 -6.66 10.67
CA ALA A 179 7.12 -7.66 11.70
C ALA A 179 6.29 -8.87 11.21
N PHE A 180 5.51 -8.73 10.12
CA PHE A 180 4.77 -9.85 9.52
C PHE A 180 5.60 -10.58 8.47
N SER A 181 6.62 -9.95 7.88
CA SER A 181 7.56 -10.71 7.07
C SER A 181 8.09 -11.84 7.95
N SER A 182 7.64 -13.07 7.69
CA SER A 182 8.17 -14.32 8.23
C SER A 182 9.61 -14.56 7.74
N LEU A 183 10.25 -13.48 7.27
CA LEU A 183 11.47 -13.33 6.53
C LEU A 183 12.22 -12.18 7.21
N PRO A 184 12.76 -12.38 8.41
CA PRO A 184 13.70 -11.42 8.99
C PRO A 184 14.74 -11.03 7.93
N GLY A 185 14.89 -9.73 7.67
CA GLY A 185 15.88 -9.20 6.72
C GLY A 185 15.33 -8.66 5.40
N LYS A 186 14.01 -8.68 5.13
CA LYS A 186 13.46 -8.04 3.93
C LYS A 186 13.72 -6.53 3.90
N THR A 187 14.07 -6.02 2.72
CA THR A 187 14.36 -4.60 2.50
C THR A 187 13.21 -3.94 1.77
N ILE A 188 12.39 -3.23 2.54
CA ILE A 188 11.26 -2.43 2.04
C ILE A 188 11.74 -0.97 1.87
N TYR A 189 11.45 -0.40 0.71
CA TYR A 189 11.66 1.03 0.43
C TYR A 189 10.33 1.76 0.28
N GLN A 190 10.29 3.02 0.71
CA GLN A 190 9.29 4.00 0.31
C GLN A 190 9.86 4.87 -0.81
N LEU A 191 9.13 5.01 -1.91
CA LEU A 191 9.43 5.99 -2.94
C LEU A 191 8.93 7.38 -2.51
N VAL A 192 9.78 8.39 -2.68
CA VAL A 192 9.51 9.80 -2.36
C VAL A 192 9.95 10.71 -3.52
N PRO A 193 9.07 11.56 -4.07
CA PRO A 193 7.63 11.61 -3.79
C PRO A 193 6.95 10.27 -4.16
N ALA A 194 5.77 10.02 -3.61
CA ALA A 194 5.00 8.83 -3.98
C ALA A 194 4.64 8.86 -5.47
N LEU A 195 4.65 7.69 -6.11
CA LEU A 195 4.31 7.56 -7.52
C LEU A 195 2.81 7.70 -7.75
N CYS A 196 2.00 7.31 -6.76
CA CYS A 196 0.56 7.25 -6.87
C CYS A 196 -0.14 7.43 -5.51
N ALA A 197 -1.46 7.63 -5.54
CA ALA A 197 -2.32 7.67 -4.36
C ALA A 197 -3.70 7.10 -4.72
N GLN A 198 -4.46 6.65 -3.72
CA GLN A 198 -5.84 6.23 -3.94
C GLN A 198 -6.76 7.45 -4.09
N GLY A 199 -7.73 7.37 -5.00
CA GLY A 199 -8.65 8.44 -5.36
C GLY A 199 -9.46 8.96 -4.18
N GLN A 200 -9.79 8.10 -3.22
CA GLN A 200 -10.46 8.46 -1.97
C GLN A 200 -9.77 9.57 -1.14
N PHE A 201 -8.46 9.74 -1.30
CA PHE A 201 -7.69 10.76 -0.56
C PHE A 201 -7.54 12.08 -1.31
N LEU A 202 -8.00 12.15 -2.56
CA LEU A 202 -7.90 13.32 -3.41
C LEU A 202 -9.27 13.99 -3.46
N SER A 203 -9.41 15.19 -2.91
CA SER A 203 -10.71 15.85 -2.72
C SER A 203 -11.57 15.93 -3.98
N SER A 204 -10.96 16.10 -5.16
CA SER A 204 -11.68 16.13 -6.44
C SER A 204 -12.16 14.76 -6.93
N MET A 205 -11.52 13.67 -6.48
CA MET A 205 -11.80 12.30 -6.91
C MET A 205 -12.46 11.44 -5.83
N ALA A 206 -12.48 11.89 -4.58
CA ALA A 206 -12.98 11.11 -3.45
C ALA A 206 -14.46 10.69 -3.62
N ALA A 207 -15.26 11.50 -4.32
CA ALA A 207 -16.64 11.16 -4.64
C ALA A 207 -16.79 10.11 -5.75
N GLY A 208 -15.80 9.98 -6.66
CA GLY A 208 -15.86 9.06 -7.81
C GLY A 208 -15.16 7.72 -7.57
N LEU A 209 -14.24 7.66 -6.61
CA LEU A 209 -13.46 6.46 -6.27
C LEU A 209 -13.40 6.22 -4.76
N PRO A 210 -14.54 5.95 -4.09
CA PRO A 210 -14.56 5.59 -2.68
C PRO A 210 -13.92 4.21 -2.45
N SER A 211 -13.35 3.99 -1.26
CA SER A 211 -12.92 2.66 -0.84
C SER A 211 -14.12 1.71 -0.77
N LEU A 212 -14.00 0.57 -1.46
CA LEU A 212 -15.01 -0.48 -1.46
C LEU A 212 -14.97 -1.36 -0.19
N LEU A 213 -13.98 -1.15 0.68
CA LEU A 213 -13.76 -1.97 1.89
C LEU A 213 -14.21 -1.26 3.18
N ASP A 214 -14.36 0.06 3.18
CA ASP A 214 -14.43 0.84 4.42
C ASP A 214 -15.71 0.59 5.24
N SER A 215 -16.86 0.41 4.59
CA SER A 215 -18.14 0.14 5.26
C SER A 215 -18.11 -1.18 6.06
N GLU A 216 -17.61 -2.25 5.45
CA GLU A 216 -17.45 -3.55 6.11
C GLU A 216 -16.43 -3.47 7.25
N ARG A 217 -15.31 -2.75 7.03
CA ARG A 217 -14.30 -2.52 8.07
C ARG A 217 -14.90 -1.85 9.29
N GLU A 218 -15.62 -0.74 9.11
CA GLU A 218 -16.27 -0.02 10.21
C GLU A 218 -17.24 -0.92 10.98
N THR A 219 -18.01 -1.74 10.26
CA THR A 219 -18.94 -2.72 10.85
C THR A 219 -18.20 -3.73 11.72
N LYS A 220 -17.10 -4.33 11.22
CA LYS A 220 -16.28 -5.28 11.99
C LYS A 220 -15.58 -4.61 13.19
N TRP A 221 -15.14 -3.37 13.03
CA TRP A 221 -14.56 -2.57 14.11
C TRP A 221 -15.57 -2.26 15.22
N ALA A 222 -16.80 -1.88 14.86
CA ALA A 222 -17.89 -1.67 15.82
C ALA A 222 -18.23 -2.98 16.57
N ALA A 223 -18.37 -4.08 15.83
CA ALA A 223 -18.68 -5.40 16.41
C ALA A 223 -17.61 -5.92 17.39
N SER A 224 -16.34 -5.55 17.19
CA SER A 224 -15.25 -5.94 18.10
C SER A 224 -15.21 -5.16 19.43
N GLY A 225 -16.06 -4.14 19.61
CA GLY A 225 -16.03 -3.27 20.80
C GLY A 225 -14.79 -2.35 20.89
N LEU A 226 -13.91 -2.36 19.88
CA LEU A 226 -12.70 -1.53 19.84
C LEU A 226 -12.94 -0.10 19.33
N ALA A 227 -14.12 0.19 18.79
CA ALA A 227 -14.49 1.52 18.28
C ALA A 227 -14.44 2.60 19.38
N GLU A 228 -14.84 2.26 20.60
CA GLU A 228 -14.92 3.21 21.73
C GLU A 228 -13.53 3.62 22.26
N LYS A 229 -12.53 2.72 22.16
CA LYS A 229 -11.12 2.99 22.47
C LYS A 229 -10.50 4.05 21.55
N ARG A 230 -11.00 4.21 20.32
CA ARG A 230 -10.49 5.22 19.37
C ARG A 230 -10.96 6.64 19.72
N ARG A 231 -12.15 6.80 20.31
CA ARG A 231 -12.73 8.09 20.72
C ARG A 231 -12.05 8.69 21.95
N ARG A 232 -11.65 7.86 22.93
CA ARG A 232 -10.97 8.29 24.17
C ARG A 232 -9.52 8.81 23.97
N ALA A 233 -8.93 8.66 22.78
CA ALA A 233 -7.55 9.09 22.48
C ALA A 233 -7.47 10.42 21.71
N THR A 234 -8.51 11.26 21.72
CA THR A 234 -8.55 12.50 20.91
C THR A 234 -7.97 13.71 21.67
N ALA A 235 -8.22 13.82 22.98
CA ALA A 235 -7.73 14.92 23.81
C ALA A 235 -6.21 14.85 24.11
N GLU A 236 -5.59 13.67 23.98
CA GLU A 236 -4.14 13.50 24.13
C GLU A 236 -3.34 13.77 22.85
N ARG A 237 -3.97 13.73 21.67
CA ARG A 237 -3.31 13.90 20.36
C ARG A 237 -2.76 15.31 20.13
N PHE A 238 -3.36 16.35 20.72
CA PHE A 238 -2.87 17.72 20.61
C PHE A 238 -1.51 17.93 21.31
N ARG A 239 -1.30 17.30 22.48
CA ARG A 239 -0.01 17.36 23.19
C ARG A 239 1.08 16.55 22.49
N THR A 240 0.71 15.48 21.79
CA THR A 240 1.68 14.69 21.03
C THR A 240 2.15 15.40 19.76
N GLU A 241 1.35 16.29 19.16
CA GLU A 241 1.70 16.94 17.89
C GLU A 241 2.73 18.07 18.05
N ILE A 242 2.68 18.84 19.15
CA ILE A 242 3.66 19.90 19.47
C ILE A 242 5.02 19.28 19.85
N GLY A 243 5.03 18.18 20.60
CA GLY A 243 6.25 17.44 20.92
C GLY A 243 6.94 16.85 19.67
N ARG A 244 6.18 16.50 18.63
CA ARG A 244 6.70 15.83 17.42
C ARG A 244 7.40 16.77 16.43
N ILE A 245 7.00 18.04 16.36
CA ILE A 245 7.74 19.05 15.59
C ILE A 245 9.07 19.34 16.28
N VAL A 246 9.06 19.42 17.61
CA VAL A 246 10.28 19.53 18.41
C VAL A 246 11.17 18.29 18.24
N GLU A 247 10.61 17.08 18.24
CA GLU A 247 11.37 15.85 17.95
C GLU A 247 11.95 15.83 16.53
N TRP A 248 11.23 16.33 15.52
CA TRP A 248 11.76 16.43 14.14
C TRP A 248 12.95 17.40 14.06
N VAL A 249 12.84 18.58 14.68
CA VAL A 249 13.95 19.55 14.77
C VAL A 249 15.11 18.97 15.57
N VAL A 250 14.82 18.30 16.70
CA VAL A 250 15.84 17.68 17.56
C VAL A 250 16.51 16.51 16.86
N ASP A 251 15.80 15.66 16.12
CA ASP A 251 16.36 14.54 15.37
C ASP A 251 17.17 15.02 14.16
N PHE A 252 16.75 16.13 13.52
CA PHE A 252 17.53 16.82 12.49
C PHE A 252 18.85 17.37 13.06
N CYS A 253 18.79 18.02 14.23
CA CYS A 253 19.98 18.55 14.92
C CYS A 253 20.87 17.47 15.54
N LYS A 254 20.34 16.29 15.89
CA LYS A 254 21.08 15.19 16.54
C LYS A 254 21.74 14.19 15.56
N LEU A 255 21.74 14.44 14.25
CA LEU A 255 22.32 13.55 13.23
C LEU A 255 21.81 12.09 13.32
N ARG A 256 20.60 11.87 13.86
CA ARG A 256 20.06 10.50 14.00
C ARG A 256 19.87 9.87 12.63
N ARG A 257 20.11 8.56 12.47
CA ARG A 257 20.03 7.88 11.15
C ARG A 257 18.61 7.75 10.54
N ARG A 258 17.56 8.06 11.30
CA ARG A 258 16.15 7.88 10.91
C ARG A 258 15.39 9.19 11.06
N THR A 259 14.32 9.38 10.28
CA THR A 259 13.46 10.55 10.37
C THR A 259 12.00 10.17 10.13
N ILE A 260 11.08 10.96 10.67
CA ILE A 260 9.64 10.85 10.44
C ILE A 260 9.30 11.82 9.32
N ILE A 261 8.66 11.33 8.26
CA ILE A 261 8.23 12.18 7.13
C ILE A 261 6.71 12.36 7.18
N PRO A 262 6.23 13.63 7.13
CA PRO A 262 4.83 13.90 6.81
C PRO A 262 4.58 13.63 5.32
N LEU A 263 3.58 12.81 5.05
CA LEU A 263 3.05 12.61 3.71
C LEU A 263 1.71 13.34 3.70
N ASP A 264 1.72 14.66 3.58
CA ASP A 264 0.48 15.44 3.57
C ASP A 264 -0.18 15.35 2.19
N SER A 265 -1.51 15.33 2.14
CA SER A 265 -2.26 15.41 0.88
C SER A 265 -1.91 16.73 0.19
N PRO A 266 -1.72 16.77 -1.14
CA PRO A 266 -1.61 18.04 -1.84
C PRO A 266 -2.89 18.83 -1.57
N GLY A 267 -2.81 19.83 -0.69
CA GLY A 267 -3.90 20.77 -0.48
C GLY A 267 -4.27 21.43 -1.81
N PRO A 268 -5.50 21.96 -1.94
CA PRO A 268 -5.84 22.78 -3.09
C PRO A 268 -4.77 23.87 -3.19
N ARG A 269 -3.98 23.85 -4.27
CA ARG A 269 -3.16 25.00 -4.60
C ARG A 269 -4.16 26.04 -5.07
N ASP A 270 -4.38 27.06 -4.26
CA ASP A 270 -5.07 28.27 -4.71
C ASP A 270 -4.38 28.75 -5.99
N GLN A 271 -5.11 28.65 -7.10
CA GLN A 271 -4.90 29.39 -8.34
C GLN A 271 -6.25 29.97 -8.76
#